data_AF-A0A7Y5KDD7-F1
#
_entry.id   AF-A0A7Y5KDD7-F1
#
_cell.length_a   1.000
_cell.length_b   1.000
_cell.length_c   1.000
_cell.angle_alpha   90.00
_cell.angle_beta   90.00
_cell.angle_gamma   90.00
#
_symmetry.space_group_name_H-M   'P 1'
#
loop_
_entity.id
_entity.type
_entity.pdbx_description
1 polymer ?
#
loop_
_entity_poly.entity_id
_entity_poly.type
_entity_poly.pdbx_seq_one_letter_code
_entity_poly.pdbx_strand_id
1 'polypeptide(L)'
;MLDPENPPRIFLSYTRKDSANVKELYQKLKQAGYHPWMDIEDILPGQDWEQVLIQAINDAVFFLACLSTNSIDHRGVVQQEIKHALQVWRRKLDDDIYFIPVRLNDCQVPEALAKFNWLDLFQEHGFSRLLAALRTQMERLGYVRKIVLRSRPVDDLSDEMVKVRLREMDFFDFYMNWMGRGIKHQYEIVERNYEKLVLDHTTDLIWQQGGLEKDINITDAEAYVQKLNDNKFAGFTDWRLPTLEEAMSLMEPKKNEQRLFIDAVFHKAQRGIWTADKELSGVPWFADFFRGGSYYGVDYNDFYVRAVRSIQSLI
;
A
#
# COMPACT_ATOMS: atom_id res chain seq x y z
N MET A 1 6.35 -14.72 -9.01
CA MET A 1 5.89 -13.66 -8.09
C MET A 1 7.11 -12.87 -7.67
N LEU A 2 7.04 -11.55 -7.70
CA LEU A 2 8.16 -10.70 -7.27
C LEU A 2 8.22 -10.75 -5.74
N ASP A 3 9.45 -10.87 -5.23
CA ASP A 3 9.73 -11.12 -3.82
C ASP A 3 9.44 -9.87 -2.97
N PRO A 4 8.54 -9.92 -1.97
CA PRO A 4 8.29 -8.80 -1.07
C PRO A 4 9.52 -8.41 -0.23
N GLU A 5 10.51 -9.29 -0.06
CA GLU A 5 11.79 -8.96 0.60
C GLU A 5 12.75 -8.19 -0.31
N ASN A 6 12.56 -8.24 -1.64
CA ASN A 6 13.35 -7.48 -2.60
C ASN A 6 12.46 -6.52 -3.40
N PRO A 7 12.11 -5.38 -2.81
CA PRO A 7 11.16 -4.45 -3.38
C PRO A 7 11.67 -3.82 -4.68
N PRO A 8 10.76 -3.38 -5.56
CA PRO A 8 11.09 -3.08 -6.94
C PRO A 8 11.96 -1.84 -7.01
N ARG A 9 13.12 -2.01 -7.64
CA ARG A 9 14.13 -0.96 -7.74
C ARG A 9 13.74 0.10 -8.76
N ILE A 10 13.93 1.37 -8.38
CA ILE A 10 13.82 2.53 -9.27
C ILE A 10 15.23 3.07 -9.52
N PHE A 11 15.77 2.83 -10.71
CA PHE A 11 17.09 3.33 -11.08
C PHE A 11 17.01 4.83 -11.41
N LEU A 12 17.83 5.65 -10.76
CA LEU A 12 17.97 7.08 -11.05
C LEU A 12 19.22 7.33 -11.89
N SER A 13 19.04 7.70 -13.17
CA SER A 13 20.13 8.07 -14.07
C SER A 13 20.24 9.59 -14.16
N TYR A 14 21.41 10.14 -13.83
CA TYR A 14 21.58 11.58 -13.68
C TYR A 14 23.05 12.01 -13.85
N THR A 15 23.29 13.29 -14.12
CA THR A 15 24.67 13.80 -14.16
C THR A 15 25.15 14.14 -12.75
N ARG A 16 26.46 14.02 -12.49
CA ARG A 16 27.05 14.40 -11.19
C ARG A 16 26.71 15.84 -10.75
N LYS A 17 26.52 16.77 -11.71
CA LYS A 17 26.12 18.16 -11.43
C LYS A 17 24.71 18.27 -10.85
N ASP A 18 23.84 17.31 -11.13
CA ASP A 18 22.46 17.27 -10.67
C ASP A 18 22.29 16.41 -9.40
N SER A 19 23.38 15.89 -8.83
CA SER A 19 23.38 14.99 -7.67
C SER A 19 22.55 15.50 -6.49
N ALA A 20 22.62 16.80 -6.17
CA ALA A 20 21.84 17.37 -5.07
C ALA A 20 20.33 17.27 -5.31
N ASN A 21 19.86 17.64 -6.51
CA ASN A 21 18.44 17.60 -6.87
C ASN A 21 17.93 16.15 -6.95
N VAL A 22 18.74 15.24 -7.48
CA VAL A 22 18.37 13.82 -7.60
C VAL A 22 18.41 13.13 -6.24
N LYS A 23 19.30 13.54 -5.33
CA LYS A 23 19.29 13.08 -3.94
C LYS A 23 18.01 13.51 -3.22
N GLU A 24 17.49 14.71 -3.48
CA GLU A 24 16.18 15.11 -2.96
C GLU A 24 15.05 14.20 -3.48
N LEU A 25 15.03 13.90 -4.79
CA LEU A 25 14.07 12.97 -5.39
C LEU A 25 14.20 11.55 -4.78
N TYR A 26 15.43 11.07 -4.60
CA TYR A 26 15.74 9.80 -3.96
C TYR A 26 15.12 9.72 -2.55
N GLN A 27 15.29 10.77 -1.75
CA GLN A 27 14.69 10.81 -0.40
C GLN A 27 13.16 10.87 -0.45
N LYS A 28 12.57 11.66 -1.36
CA LYS A 28 11.11 11.72 -1.53
C LYS A 28 10.52 10.36 -1.95
N LEU A 29 11.20 9.62 -2.83
CA LEU A 29 10.80 8.26 -3.23
C LEU A 29 10.91 7.28 -2.07
N LYS A 30 12.01 7.33 -1.28
CA LYS A 30 12.14 6.51 -0.07
C LYS A 30 11.03 6.79 0.94
N GLN A 31 10.73 8.07 1.20
CA GLN A 31 9.65 8.48 2.10
C GLN A 31 8.26 8.01 1.60
N ALA A 32 8.07 7.93 0.29
CA ALA A 32 6.85 7.40 -0.31
C ALA A 32 6.79 5.84 -0.31
N GLY A 33 7.79 5.16 0.24
CA GLY A 33 7.84 3.70 0.37
C GLY A 33 8.37 2.97 -0.87
N TYR A 34 9.11 3.65 -1.73
CA TYR A 34 9.78 3.05 -2.88
C TYR A 34 11.27 2.79 -2.61
N HIS A 35 11.90 2.00 -3.48
CA HIS A 35 13.31 1.63 -3.37
C HIS A 35 14.12 2.23 -4.52
N PRO A 36 14.40 3.55 -4.45
CA PRO A 36 15.27 4.18 -5.43
C PRO A 36 16.70 3.70 -5.28
N TRP A 37 17.43 3.75 -6.38
CA TRP A 37 18.84 3.37 -6.47
C TRP A 37 19.61 4.46 -7.22
N MET A 38 20.74 4.89 -6.66
CA MET A 38 21.68 5.81 -7.30
C MET A 38 23.13 5.43 -6.97
N ASP A 39 24.03 5.66 -7.92
CA ASP A 39 25.44 5.26 -7.83
C ASP A 39 26.18 5.80 -6.59
N ILE A 40 25.91 7.05 -6.18
CA ILE A 40 26.57 7.68 -5.03
C ILE A 40 26.14 7.07 -3.69
N GLU A 41 24.90 6.58 -3.57
CA GLU A 41 24.35 6.08 -2.30
C GLU A 41 24.48 4.56 -2.18
N ASP A 42 24.35 3.83 -3.30
CA ASP A 42 24.10 2.38 -3.27
C ASP A 42 25.27 1.53 -3.80
N ILE A 43 26.34 2.14 -4.30
CA ILE A 43 27.58 1.42 -4.66
C ILE A 43 28.55 1.48 -3.49
N LEU A 44 28.95 0.31 -2.98
CA LEU A 44 29.88 0.20 -1.88
C LEU A 44 31.33 0.39 -2.34
N PRO A 45 32.19 1.01 -1.52
CA PRO A 45 33.61 1.12 -1.81
C PRO A 45 34.25 -0.25 -2.07
N GLY A 46 34.96 -0.37 -3.21
CA GLY A 46 35.64 -1.61 -3.62
C GLY A 46 34.83 -2.52 -4.55
N GLN A 47 33.56 -2.22 -4.83
CA GLN A 47 32.80 -2.93 -5.86
C GLN A 47 33.26 -2.54 -7.27
N ASP A 48 33.16 -3.49 -8.21
CA ASP A 48 33.26 -3.18 -9.64
C ASP A 48 32.03 -2.35 -10.05
N TRP A 49 32.25 -1.04 -10.15
CA TRP A 49 31.21 -0.06 -10.42
C TRP A 49 30.44 -0.36 -11.71
N GLU A 50 31.11 -0.82 -12.77
CA GLU A 50 30.47 -1.07 -14.07
C GLU A 50 29.50 -2.26 -14.00
N GLN A 51 29.92 -3.35 -13.35
CA GLN A 51 29.07 -4.53 -13.17
C GLN A 51 27.86 -4.24 -12.29
N VAL A 52 28.06 -3.55 -11.16
CA VAL A 52 26.95 -3.20 -10.25
C VAL A 52 25.95 -2.27 -10.94
N LEU A 53 26.43 -1.30 -11.72
CA LEU A 53 25.59 -0.38 -12.48
C LEU A 53 24.71 -1.12 -13.49
N ILE A 54 25.31 -1.98 -14.34
CA ILE A 54 24.58 -2.74 -15.36
C ILE A 54 23.55 -3.67 -14.70
N GLN A 55 23.93 -4.34 -13.62
CA GLN A 55 23.02 -5.22 -12.88
C GLN A 55 21.86 -4.43 -12.29
N ALA A 56 22.11 -3.26 -11.69
CA ALA A 56 21.07 -2.40 -11.15
C ALA A 56 20.08 -1.93 -12.23
N ILE A 57 20.52 -1.65 -13.46
CA ILE A 57 19.63 -1.28 -14.57
C ILE A 57 18.77 -2.48 -15.02
N ASN A 58 19.35 -3.68 -15.05
CA ASN A 58 18.65 -4.91 -15.45
C ASN A 58 17.59 -5.33 -14.42
N ASP A 59 17.89 -5.19 -13.13
CA ASP A 59 17.00 -5.55 -12.03
C ASP A 59 15.94 -4.47 -11.74
N ALA A 60 16.12 -3.26 -12.28
CA ALA A 60 15.17 -2.18 -12.09
C ALA A 60 13.82 -2.48 -12.74
N VAL A 61 12.75 -2.18 -12.00
CA VAL A 61 11.39 -2.15 -12.55
C VAL A 61 11.13 -0.82 -13.27
N PHE A 62 11.79 0.24 -12.81
CA PHE A 62 11.70 1.57 -13.39
C PHE A 62 13.08 2.16 -13.61
N PHE A 63 13.26 2.84 -14.74
CA PHE A 63 14.43 3.64 -15.05
C PHE A 63 14.02 5.09 -15.25
N LEU A 64 14.41 5.95 -14.30
CA LEU A 64 14.19 7.39 -14.38
C LEU A 64 15.42 8.06 -15.01
N ALA A 65 15.25 8.55 -16.23
CA ALA A 65 16.25 9.38 -16.90
C ALA A 65 16.06 10.84 -16.45
N CYS A 66 16.82 11.28 -15.46
CA CYS A 66 16.76 12.64 -14.93
C CYS A 66 17.46 13.62 -15.88
N LEU A 67 16.64 14.42 -16.57
CA LEU A 67 17.05 15.42 -17.54
C LEU A 67 17.14 16.80 -16.90
N SER A 68 18.20 17.53 -17.24
CA SER A 68 18.40 18.91 -16.85
C SER A 68 19.12 19.65 -17.97
N THR A 69 19.22 20.97 -17.88
CA THR A 69 20.12 21.77 -18.73
C THR A 69 21.58 21.26 -18.70
N ASN A 70 22.02 20.62 -17.62
CA ASN A 70 23.36 20.04 -17.50
C ASN A 70 23.51 18.68 -18.20
N SER A 71 22.42 17.98 -18.51
CA SER A 71 22.47 16.60 -19.00
C SER A 71 22.31 16.44 -20.52
N ILE A 72 21.91 17.51 -21.21
CA ILE A 72 21.58 17.48 -22.65
C ILE A 72 22.84 17.50 -23.54
N ASP A 73 23.92 18.17 -23.10
CA ASP A 73 25.10 18.45 -23.94
C ASP A 73 26.31 17.54 -23.69
N HIS A 74 26.21 16.55 -22.81
CA HIS A 74 27.38 15.75 -22.41
C HIS A 74 27.33 14.31 -22.95
N ARG A 75 28.26 14.01 -23.88
CA ARG A 75 28.66 12.63 -24.23
C ARG A 75 29.36 12.00 -23.02
N GLY A 76 28.62 11.41 -22.11
CA GLY A 76 29.14 10.84 -20.85
C GLY A 76 28.48 9.53 -20.43
N VAL A 77 28.81 9.06 -19.22
CA VAL A 77 28.29 7.83 -18.60
C VAL A 77 26.76 7.74 -18.63
N VAL A 78 26.06 8.85 -18.38
CA VAL A 78 24.58 8.93 -18.44
C VAL A 78 24.04 8.51 -19.82
N GLN A 79 24.75 8.81 -20.90
CA GLN A 79 24.35 8.36 -22.25
C GLN A 79 24.54 6.85 -22.43
N GLN A 80 25.51 6.23 -21.75
CA GLN A 80 25.68 4.78 -21.78
C GLN A 80 24.57 4.09 -20.97
N GLU A 81 24.25 4.61 -19.79
CA GLU A 81 23.12 4.11 -18.96
C GLU A 81 21.80 4.20 -19.71
N ILE A 82 21.49 5.37 -20.31
CA ILE A 82 20.28 5.57 -21.11
C ILE A 82 20.25 4.57 -22.29
N LYS A 83 21.37 4.39 -23.00
CA LYS A 83 21.44 3.41 -24.10
C LYS A 83 21.17 1.99 -23.62
N HIS A 84 21.74 1.57 -22.50
CA HIS A 84 21.53 0.24 -21.93
C HIS A 84 20.08 0.06 -21.48
N ALA A 85 19.52 1.03 -20.76
CA ALA A 85 18.12 1.03 -20.35
C ALA A 85 17.17 0.97 -21.56
N LEU A 86 17.46 1.68 -22.65
CA LEU A 86 16.67 1.57 -23.88
C LEU A 86 16.75 0.17 -24.52
N GLN A 87 17.85 -0.58 -24.33
CA GLN A 87 17.93 -1.98 -24.75
C GLN A 87 17.08 -2.89 -23.87
N VAL A 88 17.07 -2.67 -22.55
CA VAL A 88 16.20 -3.38 -21.61
C VAL A 88 14.72 -3.11 -21.95
N TRP A 89 14.37 -1.84 -22.17
CA TRP A 89 13.03 -1.40 -22.55
C TRP A 89 12.51 -2.12 -23.80
N ARG A 90 13.34 -2.30 -24.83
CA ARG A 90 12.95 -3.01 -26.07
C ARG A 90 12.56 -4.49 -25.88
N ARG A 91 12.89 -5.08 -24.74
CA ARG A 91 12.56 -6.47 -24.39
C ARG A 91 11.31 -6.57 -23.51
N LYS A 92 10.77 -5.44 -23.03
CA LYS A 92 9.55 -5.35 -22.23
C LYS A 92 8.31 -5.36 -23.13
N LEU A 93 7.12 -5.51 -22.54
CA LEU A 93 5.87 -5.40 -23.28
C LEU A 93 5.63 -3.95 -23.72
N ASP A 94 4.91 -3.74 -24.82
CA ASP A 94 4.74 -2.41 -25.44
C ASP A 94 4.10 -1.36 -24.51
N ASP A 95 3.29 -1.82 -23.57
CA ASP A 95 2.55 -1.03 -22.59
C ASP A 95 3.24 -0.98 -21.20
N ASP A 96 4.44 -1.59 -21.04
CA ASP A 96 5.21 -1.52 -19.79
C ASP A 96 5.79 -0.12 -19.57
N ILE A 97 5.48 0.46 -18.42
CA ILE A 97 6.09 1.72 -17.97
C ILE A 97 7.43 1.41 -17.28
N TYR A 98 8.47 1.17 -18.08
CA TYR A 98 9.84 0.97 -17.56
C TYR A 98 10.68 2.26 -17.64
N PHE A 99 10.80 2.85 -18.84
CA PHE A 99 11.67 4.01 -19.08
C PHE A 99 10.87 5.30 -18.98
N ILE A 100 11.21 6.17 -18.03
CA ILE A 100 10.49 7.41 -17.75
C ILE A 100 11.49 8.58 -17.82
N PRO A 101 11.43 9.44 -18.85
CA PRO A 101 12.19 10.69 -18.86
C PRO A 101 11.59 11.68 -17.87
N VAL A 102 12.45 12.29 -17.05
CA VAL A 102 12.05 13.15 -15.93
C VAL A 102 12.85 14.44 -15.97
N ARG A 103 12.21 15.57 -16.26
CA ARG A 103 12.88 16.88 -16.30
C ARG A 103 12.93 17.48 -14.90
N LEU A 104 14.14 17.73 -14.42
CA LEU A 104 14.43 18.40 -13.14
C LEU A 104 14.26 19.92 -13.24
N ASN A 105 14.47 20.48 -14.43
CA ASN A 105 14.25 21.88 -14.76
C ASN A 105 13.77 22.02 -16.21
N ASP A 106 13.39 23.24 -16.60
CA ASP A 106 12.97 23.54 -17.96
C ASP A 106 14.16 23.41 -18.95
N CYS A 107 14.25 22.26 -19.61
CA CYS A 107 15.33 21.87 -20.49
C CYS A 107 14.83 21.12 -21.75
N GLN A 108 15.57 21.12 -22.85
CA GLN A 108 15.16 20.43 -24.09
C GLN A 108 15.26 18.90 -23.96
N VAL A 109 14.21 18.16 -24.31
CA VAL A 109 14.28 16.69 -24.31
C VAL A 109 15.02 16.21 -25.57
N PRO A 110 16.07 15.38 -25.45
CA PRO A 110 16.77 14.84 -26.62
C PRO A 110 15.81 14.08 -27.55
N GLU A 111 15.98 14.23 -28.87
CA GLU A 111 15.11 13.63 -29.89
C GLU A 111 14.94 12.11 -29.72
N ALA A 112 16.02 11.40 -29.35
CA ALA A 112 16.00 9.96 -29.08
C ALA A 112 15.01 9.55 -27.96
N LEU A 113 14.66 10.49 -27.07
CA LEU A 113 13.73 10.30 -25.97
C LEU A 113 12.35 10.93 -26.23
N ALA A 114 12.17 11.67 -27.32
CA ALA A 114 10.93 12.40 -27.61
C ALA A 114 9.72 11.50 -27.83
N LYS A 115 9.94 10.22 -28.16
CA LYS A 115 8.87 9.21 -28.28
C LYS A 115 8.27 8.79 -26.94
N PHE A 116 8.95 9.05 -25.83
CA PHE A 116 8.46 8.74 -24.49
C PHE A 116 7.70 9.94 -23.95
N ASN A 117 6.58 9.69 -23.25
CA ASN A 117 5.93 10.74 -22.50
C ASN A 117 6.82 11.10 -21.28
N TRP A 118 7.32 12.33 -21.23
CA TRP A 118 8.16 12.79 -20.14
C TRP A 118 7.35 13.47 -19.03
N LEU A 119 7.97 13.59 -17.86
CA LEU A 119 7.41 14.23 -16.70
C LEU A 119 8.24 15.47 -16.31
N ASP A 120 7.56 16.58 -16.06
CA ASP A 120 8.18 17.78 -15.48
C ASP A 120 8.04 17.73 -13.94
N LEU A 121 9.13 17.43 -13.23
CA LEU A 121 9.09 17.33 -11.76
C LEU A 121 8.95 18.68 -11.06
N PHE A 122 9.37 19.76 -11.72
CA PHE A 122 9.32 21.12 -11.18
C PHE A 122 7.92 21.75 -11.23
N GLN A 123 6.92 21.07 -11.81
CA GLN A 123 5.52 21.50 -11.81
C GLN A 123 4.80 21.05 -10.52
N GLU A 124 3.74 21.77 -10.13
CA GLU A 124 2.98 21.58 -8.88
C GLU A 124 2.53 20.12 -8.63
N HIS A 125 2.19 19.38 -9.68
CA HIS A 125 1.75 17.97 -9.59
C HIS A 125 2.74 16.98 -10.20
N GLY A 126 3.97 17.41 -10.49
CA GLY A 126 4.99 16.57 -11.12
C GLY A 126 5.26 15.29 -10.33
N PHE A 127 5.59 15.42 -9.03
CA PHE A 127 5.88 14.27 -8.19
C PHE A 127 4.67 13.34 -8.01
N SER A 128 3.46 13.86 -7.81
CA SER A 128 2.24 13.06 -7.71
C SER A 128 1.96 12.25 -8.99
N ARG A 129 2.23 12.83 -10.17
CA ARG A 129 2.12 12.13 -11.45
C ARG A 129 3.19 11.03 -11.60
N LEU A 130 4.41 11.25 -11.11
CA LEU A 130 5.42 10.18 -11.03
C LEU A 130 4.89 9.00 -10.22
N LEU A 131 4.42 9.26 -9.00
CA LEU A 131 3.90 8.22 -8.12
C LEU A 131 2.72 7.46 -8.75
N ALA A 132 1.86 8.15 -9.49
CA ALA A 132 0.75 7.51 -10.22
C ALA A 132 1.25 6.55 -11.31
N ALA A 133 2.28 6.94 -12.08
CA ALA A 133 2.88 6.08 -13.10
C ALA A 133 3.56 4.84 -12.50
N LEU A 134 4.34 5.03 -11.43
CA LEU A 134 4.99 3.95 -10.70
C LEU A 134 3.96 2.96 -10.14
N ARG A 135 2.94 3.48 -9.46
CA ARG A 135 1.86 2.66 -8.89
C ARG A 135 1.14 1.85 -9.97
N THR A 136 0.78 2.48 -11.10
CA THR A 136 0.06 1.81 -12.19
C THR A 136 0.81 0.60 -12.72
N GLN A 137 2.11 0.75 -12.97
CA GLN A 137 2.94 -0.35 -13.47
C GLN A 137 3.22 -1.41 -12.39
N MET A 138 3.43 -1.02 -11.14
CA MET A 138 3.57 -1.98 -10.04
C MET A 138 2.31 -2.84 -9.90
N GLU A 139 1.12 -2.23 -9.94
CA GLU A 139 -0.15 -2.97 -9.91
C GLU A 139 -0.25 -3.95 -11.08
N ARG A 140 0.17 -3.54 -12.27
CA ARG A 140 0.16 -4.39 -13.47
C ARG A 140 1.12 -5.58 -13.38
N LEU A 141 2.28 -5.38 -12.76
CA LEU A 141 3.26 -6.44 -12.50
C LEU A 141 2.86 -7.33 -11.31
N GLY A 142 1.69 -7.08 -10.70
CA GLY A 142 1.21 -7.83 -9.53
C GLY A 142 1.96 -7.50 -8.24
N TYR A 143 2.66 -6.36 -8.17
CA TYR A 143 3.25 -5.89 -6.93
C TYR A 143 2.13 -5.46 -5.98
N VAL A 144 1.96 -6.22 -4.90
CA VAL A 144 1.08 -5.86 -3.80
C VAL A 144 1.89 -5.00 -2.84
N ARG A 145 1.54 -3.72 -2.70
CA ARG A 145 2.11 -2.92 -1.62
C ARG A 145 1.57 -3.49 -0.32
N LYS A 146 2.45 -4.13 0.46
CA LYS A 146 2.11 -4.57 1.81
C LYS A 146 1.78 -3.36 2.67
N ILE A 147 0.62 -3.39 3.32
CA ILE A 147 0.16 -2.37 4.25
C ILE A 147 0.24 -2.97 5.63
N VAL A 148 1.12 -2.41 6.46
CA VAL A 148 1.24 -2.81 7.86
C VAL A 148 0.19 -2.06 8.66
N LEU A 149 -0.72 -2.81 9.26
CA LEU A 149 -1.77 -2.30 10.13
C LEU A 149 -1.41 -2.54 11.59
N ARG A 150 -1.82 -1.62 12.46
CA ARG A 150 -1.69 -1.81 13.90
C ARG A 150 -2.55 -2.99 14.36
N SER A 151 -1.89 -4.01 14.91
CA SER A 151 -2.53 -5.22 15.44
C SER A 151 -2.79 -5.19 16.96
N ARG A 152 -2.18 -4.23 17.68
CA ARG A 152 -2.34 -4.09 19.14
C ARG A 152 -3.40 -3.03 19.45
N PRO A 153 -4.45 -3.37 20.23
CA PRO A 153 -5.49 -2.41 20.59
C PRO A 153 -4.97 -1.27 21.50
N VAL A 154 -5.73 -0.18 21.53
CA VAL A 154 -5.51 1.04 22.30
C VAL A 154 -6.79 1.32 23.09
N ASP A 155 -6.66 1.53 24.41
CA ASP A 155 -7.81 1.76 25.31
C ASP A 155 -8.19 3.25 25.48
N ASP A 156 -7.43 4.17 24.88
CA ASP A 156 -7.59 5.63 24.96
C ASP A 156 -7.58 6.31 23.58
N LEU A 157 -8.15 5.64 22.57
CA LEU A 157 -8.16 6.09 21.18
C LEU A 157 -9.16 7.24 20.98
N SER A 158 -8.66 8.48 20.94
CA SER A 158 -9.47 9.70 20.71
C SER A 158 -9.85 9.91 19.24
N ASP A 159 -10.93 10.67 18.99
CA ASP A 159 -11.35 11.07 17.64
C ASP A 159 -10.23 11.70 16.80
N GLU A 160 -9.39 12.54 17.41
CA GLU A 160 -8.33 13.23 16.69
C GLU A 160 -7.24 12.23 16.24
N MET A 161 -6.92 11.24 17.07
CA MET A 161 -6.00 10.15 16.70
C MET A 161 -6.56 9.31 15.55
N VAL A 162 -7.85 8.96 15.61
CA VAL A 162 -8.55 8.24 14.54
C VAL A 162 -8.50 9.04 13.24
N LYS A 163 -8.88 10.32 13.29
CA LYS A 163 -8.91 11.22 12.13
C LYS A 163 -7.55 11.41 11.49
N VAL A 164 -6.49 11.58 12.29
CA VAL A 164 -5.10 11.64 11.79
C VAL A 164 -4.75 10.33 11.08
N ARG A 165 -5.03 9.19 11.72
CA ARG A 165 -4.68 7.88 11.16
C ARG A 165 -5.42 7.57 9.86
N LEU A 166 -6.72 7.88 9.78
CA LEU A 166 -7.52 7.72 8.56
C LEU A 166 -6.93 8.52 7.40
N ARG A 167 -6.45 9.74 7.64
CA ARG A 167 -5.80 10.58 6.62
C ARG A 167 -4.45 10.03 6.18
N GLU A 168 -3.62 9.60 7.13
CA GLU A 168 -2.30 9.01 6.83
C GLU A 168 -2.43 7.75 5.96
N MET A 169 -3.42 6.92 6.24
CA MET A 169 -3.65 5.65 5.56
C MET A 169 -4.57 5.76 4.33
N ASP A 170 -5.11 6.96 4.07
CA ASP A 170 -6.08 7.23 3.00
C ASP A 170 -7.37 6.38 3.13
N PHE A 171 -7.74 6.00 4.35
CA PHE A 171 -8.94 5.21 4.64
C PHE A 171 -10.19 6.06 4.55
N PHE A 172 -11.25 5.49 3.98
CA PHE A 172 -12.52 6.17 3.86
C PHE A 172 -13.27 6.18 5.19
N ASP A 173 -13.78 7.35 5.57
CA ASP A 173 -14.78 7.52 6.61
C ASP A 173 -15.68 8.70 6.22
N PHE A 174 -17.00 8.50 6.19
CA PHE A 174 -17.95 9.49 5.68
C PHE A 174 -17.87 10.85 6.42
N TYR A 175 -17.54 10.86 7.71
CA TYR A 175 -17.53 12.07 8.53
C TYR A 175 -16.11 12.58 8.78
N MET A 176 -15.16 11.68 9.06
CA MET A 176 -13.81 12.05 9.46
C MET A 176 -12.84 12.19 8.27
N ASN A 177 -13.07 11.45 7.17
CA ASN A 177 -12.20 11.44 6.00
C ASN A 177 -12.94 11.08 4.68
N TRP A 178 -13.93 11.88 4.28
CA TRP A 178 -14.84 11.56 3.16
C TRP A 178 -14.15 11.49 1.78
N MET A 179 -12.94 12.04 1.65
CA MET A 179 -12.13 11.96 0.43
C MET A 179 -11.18 10.75 0.43
N GLY A 180 -11.13 9.98 1.52
CA GLY A 180 -10.32 8.78 1.63
C GLY A 180 -10.66 7.78 0.54
N ARG A 181 -9.65 7.24 -0.14
CA ARG A 181 -9.85 6.34 -1.29
C ARG A 181 -9.97 4.87 -0.89
N GLY A 182 -9.70 4.55 0.37
CA GLY A 182 -9.56 3.16 0.83
C GLY A 182 -8.27 2.53 0.31
N ILE A 183 -8.13 1.23 0.55
CA ILE A 183 -7.00 0.44 0.06
C ILE A 183 -7.47 -0.62 -0.92
N LYS A 184 -6.65 -0.87 -1.93
CA LYS A 184 -6.93 -1.92 -2.92
C LYS A 184 -6.47 -3.26 -2.34
N HIS A 185 -7.42 -4.04 -1.88
CA HIS A 185 -7.18 -5.37 -1.34
C HIS A 185 -6.92 -6.41 -2.43
N GLN A 186 -6.22 -7.48 -2.03
CA GLN A 186 -6.07 -8.69 -2.82
C GLN A 186 -6.59 -9.87 -2.01
N TYR A 187 -7.90 -10.06 -2.09
CA TYR A 187 -8.59 -11.11 -1.37
C TYR A 187 -8.50 -12.46 -2.06
N GLU A 188 -8.30 -13.50 -1.26
CA GLU A 188 -8.42 -14.90 -1.64
C GLU A 188 -9.40 -15.57 -0.68
N ILE A 189 -10.45 -16.20 -1.21
CA ILE A 189 -11.36 -17.00 -0.40
C ILE A 189 -10.77 -18.39 -0.26
N VAL A 190 -10.58 -18.83 0.99
CA VAL A 190 -10.11 -20.18 1.30
C VAL A 190 -11.14 -20.89 2.15
N GLU A 191 -11.42 -22.15 1.82
CA GLU A 191 -12.24 -23.02 2.65
C GLU A 191 -11.35 -23.96 3.47
N ARG A 192 -11.52 -23.95 4.79
CA ARG A 192 -10.72 -24.76 5.72
C ARG A 192 -11.59 -25.27 6.85
N ASN A 193 -11.59 -26.59 7.05
CA ASN A 193 -12.46 -27.26 8.04
C ASN A 193 -13.95 -26.85 7.89
N TYR A 194 -14.44 -26.75 6.65
CA TYR A 194 -15.80 -26.32 6.29
C TYR A 194 -16.11 -24.84 6.60
N GLU A 195 -15.09 -24.06 6.96
CA GLU A 195 -15.22 -22.62 7.22
C GLU A 195 -14.65 -21.81 6.07
N LYS A 196 -15.34 -20.72 5.69
CA LYS A 196 -14.86 -19.79 4.67
C LYS A 196 -14.10 -18.62 5.31
N LEU A 197 -12.88 -18.45 4.85
CA LEU A 197 -11.95 -17.41 5.28
C LEU A 197 -11.65 -16.48 4.12
N VAL A 198 -11.36 -15.22 4.44
CA VAL A 198 -10.85 -14.24 3.49
C VAL A 198 -9.39 -13.96 3.87
N LEU A 199 -8.47 -14.44 3.06
CA LEU A 199 -7.05 -14.10 3.14
C LEU A 199 -6.86 -12.79 2.39
N ASP A 200 -6.27 -11.80 3.06
CA ASP A 200 -5.96 -10.51 2.46
C ASP A 200 -4.45 -10.37 2.28
N HIS A 201 -3.99 -10.57 1.05
CA HIS A 201 -2.57 -10.48 0.70
C HIS A 201 -2.03 -9.06 0.77
N THR A 202 -2.88 -8.03 0.83
CA THR A 202 -2.43 -6.64 0.99
C THR A 202 -2.04 -6.33 2.43
N THR A 203 -2.76 -6.87 3.42
CA THR A 203 -2.57 -6.56 4.86
C THR A 203 -1.94 -7.70 5.66
N ASP A 204 -1.77 -8.88 5.03
CA ASP A 204 -1.36 -10.11 5.70
C ASP A 204 -2.28 -10.50 6.87
N LEU A 205 -3.58 -10.31 6.67
CA LEU A 205 -4.63 -10.68 7.61
C LEU A 205 -5.51 -11.80 7.05
N ILE A 206 -6.06 -12.60 7.96
CA ILE A 206 -7.08 -13.59 7.67
C ILE A 206 -8.33 -13.21 8.45
N TRP A 207 -9.44 -13.09 7.74
CA TRP A 207 -10.73 -12.71 8.30
C TRP A 207 -11.72 -13.86 8.23
N GLN A 208 -12.64 -13.94 9.19
CA GLN A 208 -13.88 -14.69 8.99
C GLN A 208 -14.67 -14.07 7.82
N GLN A 209 -15.13 -14.85 6.85
CA GLN A 209 -15.98 -14.33 5.76
C GLN A 209 -17.40 -13.97 6.25
N GLY A 210 -17.94 -14.79 7.16
CA GLY A 210 -19.34 -14.73 7.61
C GLY A 210 -19.57 -14.23 9.03
N GLY A 211 -18.52 -14.09 9.85
CA GLY A 211 -18.62 -13.62 11.24
C GLY A 211 -19.72 -14.30 12.07
N LEU A 212 -20.17 -13.63 13.13
CA LEU A 212 -21.41 -13.97 13.82
C LEU A 212 -22.59 -13.30 13.12
N GLU A 213 -23.66 -14.04 12.84
CA GLU A 213 -24.85 -13.51 12.14
C GLU A 213 -25.77 -12.67 13.03
N LYS A 214 -25.55 -12.68 14.35
CA LYS A 214 -26.31 -11.92 15.33
C LYS A 214 -25.44 -10.80 15.90
N ASP A 215 -26.04 -9.64 16.11
CA ASP A 215 -25.48 -8.56 16.91
C ASP A 215 -25.54 -8.90 18.41
N ILE A 216 -24.46 -8.58 19.11
CA ILE A 216 -24.26 -8.88 20.53
C ILE A 216 -23.46 -7.76 21.18
N ASN A 217 -23.50 -7.67 22.50
CA ASN A 217 -22.67 -6.73 23.24
C ASN A 217 -21.19 -7.11 23.20
N ILE A 218 -20.33 -6.16 23.59
CA ILE A 218 -18.87 -6.33 23.54
C ILE A 218 -18.36 -7.49 24.40
N THR A 219 -18.96 -7.73 25.58
CA THR A 219 -18.55 -8.83 26.46
C THR A 219 -18.85 -10.20 25.83
N ASP A 220 -20.01 -10.35 25.21
CA ASP A 220 -20.36 -11.56 24.47
C ASP A 220 -19.50 -11.70 23.20
N ALA A 221 -19.08 -10.59 22.57
CA ALA A 221 -18.18 -10.61 21.42
C ALA A 221 -16.78 -11.14 21.79
N GLU A 222 -16.24 -10.71 22.92
CA GLU A 222 -14.99 -11.23 23.48
C GLU A 222 -15.12 -12.74 23.79
N ALA A 223 -16.25 -13.15 24.40
CA ALA A 223 -16.53 -14.56 24.68
C ALA A 223 -16.67 -15.40 23.40
N TYR A 224 -17.27 -14.85 22.34
CA TYR A 224 -17.34 -15.50 21.02
C TYR A 224 -15.95 -15.75 20.45
N VAL A 225 -15.07 -14.75 20.48
CA VAL A 225 -13.68 -14.88 20.03
C VAL A 225 -12.93 -15.93 20.85
N GLN A 226 -13.09 -15.93 22.17
CA GLN A 226 -12.48 -16.96 23.03
C GLN A 226 -12.96 -18.36 22.63
N LYS A 227 -14.25 -18.52 22.37
CA LYS A 227 -14.84 -19.78 21.90
C LYS A 227 -14.31 -20.22 20.53
N LEU A 228 -14.00 -19.29 19.61
CA LEU A 228 -13.32 -19.64 18.35
C LEU A 228 -11.95 -20.25 18.62
N ASN A 229 -11.20 -19.67 19.56
CA ASN A 229 -9.86 -20.14 19.92
C ASN A 229 -9.90 -21.50 20.63
N ASP A 230 -10.79 -21.67 21.60
CA ASP A 230 -10.95 -22.94 22.33
C ASP A 230 -11.32 -24.10 21.39
N ASN A 231 -12.16 -23.83 20.38
CA ASN A 231 -12.60 -24.82 19.39
C ASN A 231 -11.65 -24.97 18.21
N LYS A 232 -10.53 -24.24 18.18
CA LYS A 232 -9.60 -24.19 17.04
C LYS A 232 -10.32 -23.91 15.73
N PHE A 233 -11.14 -22.86 15.68
CA PHE A 233 -11.89 -22.49 14.48
C PHE A 233 -10.95 -22.37 13.25
N ALA A 234 -11.30 -23.06 12.17
CA ALA A 234 -10.44 -23.24 10.98
C ALA A 234 -9.01 -23.76 11.28
N GLY A 235 -8.80 -24.41 12.42
CA GLY A 235 -7.51 -24.94 12.87
C GLY A 235 -6.59 -23.91 13.54
N PHE A 236 -7.11 -22.76 13.96
CA PHE A 236 -6.32 -21.67 14.57
C PHE A 236 -6.84 -21.27 15.95
N THR A 237 -5.96 -20.69 16.78
CA THR A 237 -6.22 -20.39 18.21
C THR A 237 -5.87 -18.96 18.61
N ASP A 238 -5.62 -18.09 17.63
CA ASP A 238 -5.15 -16.71 17.77
C ASP A 238 -6.11 -15.73 17.05
N TRP A 239 -7.40 -16.09 16.97
CA TRP A 239 -8.45 -15.19 16.56
C TRP A 239 -8.63 -14.08 17.60
N ARG A 240 -8.89 -12.87 17.13
CA ARG A 240 -9.16 -11.70 17.95
C ARG A 240 -10.20 -10.79 17.31
N LEU A 241 -10.73 -9.86 18.09
CA LEU A 241 -11.37 -8.67 17.54
C LEU A 241 -10.33 -7.84 16.75
N PRO A 242 -10.71 -7.20 15.64
CA PRO A 242 -9.82 -6.31 14.91
C PRO A 242 -9.56 -5.04 15.71
N THR A 243 -8.43 -4.39 15.46
CA THR A 243 -8.31 -2.97 15.83
C THR A 243 -9.22 -2.13 14.92
N LEU A 244 -9.56 -0.91 15.32
CA LEU A 244 -10.27 0.04 14.48
C LEU A 244 -9.50 0.34 13.20
N GLU A 245 -8.17 0.38 13.24
CA GLU A 245 -7.36 0.55 12.05
C GLU A 245 -7.55 -0.61 11.06
N GLU A 246 -7.56 -1.85 11.54
CA GLU A 246 -7.83 -3.02 10.70
C GLU A 246 -9.27 -3.04 10.16
N ALA A 247 -10.25 -2.73 11.01
CA ALA A 247 -11.66 -2.69 10.61
C ALA A 247 -11.94 -1.60 9.56
N MET A 248 -11.35 -0.41 9.74
CA MET A 248 -11.48 0.72 8.80
C MET A 248 -10.69 0.50 7.51
N SER A 249 -9.68 -0.37 7.51
CA SER A 249 -9.00 -0.75 6.26
C SER A 249 -9.95 -1.42 5.26
N LEU A 250 -10.99 -2.15 5.75
CA LEU A 250 -12.01 -2.79 4.94
C LEU A 250 -13.08 -1.82 4.38
N MET A 251 -13.08 -0.56 4.82
CA MET A 251 -14.10 0.42 4.48
C MET A 251 -13.89 0.95 3.05
N GLU A 252 -14.88 0.76 2.19
CA GLU A 252 -14.84 1.21 0.80
C GLU A 252 -15.55 2.58 0.64
N PRO A 253 -15.09 3.47 -0.26
CA PRO A 253 -15.74 4.77 -0.51
C PRO A 253 -17.06 4.64 -1.27
N LYS A 254 -17.36 3.46 -1.82
CA LYS A 254 -18.59 3.19 -2.58
C LYS A 254 -19.26 1.93 -2.04
N LYS A 255 -20.59 1.97 -1.99
CA LYS A 255 -21.38 0.80 -1.64
C LYS A 255 -21.27 -0.27 -2.72
N ASN A 256 -21.12 -1.51 -2.30
CA ASN A 256 -21.27 -2.69 -3.13
C ASN A 256 -22.76 -2.97 -3.46
N GLU A 257 -23.03 -4.03 -4.20
CA GLU A 257 -24.38 -4.48 -4.55
C GLU A 257 -25.24 -4.89 -3.35
N GLN A 258 -24.61 -5.18 -2.20
CA GLN A 258 -25.25 -5.48 -0.92
C GLN A 258 -25.61 -4.19 -0.14
N ARG A 259 -25.33 -3.01 -0.70
CA ARG A 259 -25.53 -1.67 -0.11
C ARG A 259 -24.68 -1.39 1.13
N LEU A 260 -23.50 -2.02 1.21
CA LEU A 260 -22.51 -1.83 2.27
C LEU A 260 -21.22 -1.25 1.69
N PHE A 261 -20.54 -0.41 2.48
CA PHE A 261 -19.23 0.18 2.22
C PHE A 261 -18.10 -0.81 2.59
N ILE A 262 -18.15 -2.00 2.01
CA ILE A 262 -17.16 -3.06 2.17
C ILE A 262 -17.16 -3.92 0.91
N ASP A 263 -16.05 -4.61 0.61
CA ASP A 263 -15.99 -5.54 -0.51
C ASP A 263 -17.03 -6.68 -0.38
N ALA A 264 -17.61 -7.08 -1.51
CA ALA A 264 -18.63 -8.12 -1.61
C ALA A 264 -18.14 -9.53 -1.23
N VAL A 265 -16.82 -9.73 -1.12
CA VAL A 265 -16.22 -10.96 -0.59
C VAL A 265 -16.72 -11.28 0.82
N PHE A 266 -17.05 -10.25 1.62
CA PHE A 266 -17.57 -10.41 2.96
C PHE A 266 -19.09 -10.61 2.95
N HIS A 267 -19.58 -11.43 3.88
CA HIS A 267 -21.00 -11.72 3.98
C HIS A 267 -21.79 -10.50 4.47
N LYS A 268 -22.94 -10.25 3.83
CA LYS A 268 -23.82 -9.08 4.07
C LYS A 268 -24.45 -8.98 5.47
N ALA A 269 -24.40 -10.05 6.27
CA ALA A 269 -25.05 -10.07 7.58
C ALA A 269 -24.42 -9.06 8.54
N GLN A 270 -23.09 -8.93 8.52
CA GLN A 270 -22.37 -7.98 9.36
C GLN A 270 -22.41 -6.59 8.71
N ARG A 271 -23.41 -5.80 9.09
CA ARG A 271 -23.53 -4.40 8.64
C ARG A 271 -22.49 -3.47 9.27
N GLY A 272 -21.83 -3.95 10.31
CA GLY A 272 -20.66 -3.36 10.95
C GLY A 272 -20.10 -4.33 11.97
N ILE A 273 -18.90 -4.07 12.47
CA ILE A 273 -18.20 -4.96 13.42
C ILE A 273 -17.63 -4.24 14.63
N TRP A 274 -17.66 -4.90 15.78
CA TRP A 274 -16.92 -4.47 16.98
C TRP A 274 -15.43 -4.45 16.72
N THR A 275 -14.74 -3.55 17.43
CA THR A 275 -13.28 -3.49 17.46
C THR A 275 -12.77 -3.64 18.89
N ALA A 276 -11.49 -3.96 19.03
CA ALA A 276 -10.82 -4.07 20.31
C ALA A 276 -10.37 -2.71 20.88
N ASP A 277 -10.42 -1.63 20.09
CA ASP A 277 -10.03 -0.30 20.56
C ASP A 277 -11.15 0.35 21.36
N LYS A 278 -10.79 1.16 22.34
CA LYS A 278 -11.73 1.91 23.16
C LYS A 278 -11.41 3.40 23.12
N GLU A 279 -12.45 4.20 23.25
CA GLU A 279 -12.33 5.63 23.50
C GLU A 279 -11.92 5.88 24.97
N LEU A 280 -11.50 7.11 25.30
CA LEU A 280 -11.06 7.54 26.64
C LEU A 280 -12.02 7.15 27.78
N SER A 281 -13.33 7.07 27.53
CA SER A 281 -14.33 6.66 28.52
C SER A 281 -14.43 5.13 28.69
N GLY A 282 -13.62 4.36 27.96
CA GLY A 282 -13.64 2.89 27.95
C GLY A 282 -14.72 2.28 27.06
N VAL A 283 -15.44 3.06 26.26
CA VAL A 283 -16.45 2.56 25.33
C VAL A 283 -15.76 2.03 24.07
N PRO A 284 -16.10 0.82 23.58
CA PRO A 284 -15.47 0.26 22.40
C PRO A 284 -15.86 1.02 21.12
N TRP A 285 -14.89 1.14 20.23
CA TRP A 285 -15.11 1.58 18.86
C TRP A 285 -15.72 0.46 18.00
N PHE A 286 -16.46 0.86 16.98
CA PHE A 286 -16.99 -0.04 15.96
C PHE A 286 -16.93 0.60 14.56
N ALA A 287 -16.83 -0.25 13.54
CA ALA A 287 -16.88 0.16 12.13
C ALA A 287 -18.24 -0.18 11.53
N ASP A 288 -18.98 0.82 11.07
CA ASP A 288 -20.32 0.66 10.46
C ASP A 288 -20.22 0.76 8.93
N PHE A 289 -20.27 -0.40 8.27
CA PHE A 289 -20.25 -0.52 6.81
C PHE A 289 -21.58 -0.10 6.16
N PHE A 290 -22.67 0.03 6.91
CA PHE A 290 -23.94 0.53 6.37
C PHE A 290 -23.94 2.05 6.23
N ARG A 291 -23.39 2.75 7.24
CA ARG A 291 -23.24 4.22 7.26
C ARG A 291 -21.93 4.71 6.64
N GLY A 292 -20.90 3.86 6.61
CA GLY A 292 -19.62 4.17 5.97
C GLY A 292 -18.65 4.91 6.88
N GLY A 293 -18.58 4.55 8.17
CA GLY A 293 -17.73 5.27 9.12
C GLY A 293 -17.43 4.52 10.41
N SER A 294 -16.58 5.12 11.22
CA SER A 294 -16.19 4.69 12.56
C SER A 294 -16.98 5.45 13.62
N TYR A 295 -17.37 4.74 14.69
CA TYR A 295 -18.18 5.30 15.77
C TYR A 295 -17.84 4.62 17.11
N TYR A 296 -18.25 5.27 18.18
CA TYR A 296 -18.31 4.73 19.54
C TYR A 296 -19.51 5.38 20.23
N GLY A 297 -20.10 4.72 21.23
CA GLY A 297 -21.19 5.34 21.99
C GLY A 297 -22.06 4.35 22.74
N VAL A 298 -22.71 4.87 23.80
CA VAL A 298 -23.50 4.09 24.77
C VAL A 298 -24.88 3.67 24.23
N ASP A 299 -25.36 4.30 23.16
CA ASP A 299 -26.67 4.00 22.56
C ASP A 299 -26.63 2.77 21.64
N TYR A 300 -25.43 2.25 21.32
CA TYR A 300 -25.23 1.08 20.48
C TYR A 300 -24.72 -0.07 21.34
N ASN A 301 -25.66 -0.80 21.95
CA ASN A 301 -25.30 -1.88 22.87
C ASN A 301 -24.92 -3.19 22.16
N ASP A 302 -25.41 -3.39 20.94
CA ASP A 302 -25.20 -4.63 20.19
C ASP A 302 -24.65 -4.33 18.79
N PHE A 303 -23.63 -5.09 18.39
CA PHE A 303 -23.04 -5.01 17.07
C PHE A 303 -22.50 -6.38 16.65
N TYR A 304 -22.22 -6.57 15.36
CA TYR A 304 -21.78 -7.87 14.87
C TYR A 304 -20.29 -8.09 15.16
N VAL A 305 -19.86 -9.34 15.00
CA VAL A 305 -18.47 -9.74 15.21
C VAL A 305 -17.92 -10.37 13.95
N ARG A 306 -16.72 -9.94 13.55
CA ARG A 306 -15.90 -10.59 12.53
C ARG A 306 -14.50 -10.72 13.09
N ALA A 307 -14.10 -11.93 13.44
CA ALA A 307 -12.76 -12.14 13.97
C ALA A 307 -11.70 -12.04 12.87
N VAL A 308 -10.53 -11.58 13.27
CA VAL A 308 -9.34 -11.46 12.43
C VAL A 308 -8.15 -12.15 13.11
N ARG A 309 -7.18 -12.56 12.32
CA ARG A 309 -5.85 -12.99 12.75
C ARG A 309 -4.80 -12.58 11.74
N SER A 310 -3.54 -12.53 12.16
CA SER A 310 -2.43 -12.25 11.24
C SER A 310 -1.97 -13.53 10.54
N ILE A 311 -1.52 -13.42 9.30
CA ILE A 311 -0.75 -14.48 8.64
C ILE A 311 0.58 -14.55 9.39
N GLN A 312 0.84 -15.64 10.09
CA GLN A 312 2.20 -15.93 10.51
C GLN A 312 2.98 -16.26 9.25
N SER A 313 3.90 -15.38 8.86
CA SER A 313 5.05 -15.83 8.07
C SER A 313 5.69 -16.95 8.88
N LEU A 314 5.80 -18.14 8.28
CA LEU A 314 6.65 -19.19 8.80
C LEU A 314 8.06 -18.60 8.89
N ILE A 315 8.46 -18.17 10.09
CA ILE A 315 9.87 -17.87 10.40
C ILE A 315 10.61 -19.20 10.50
#